data_AF-A0A7K5H787-F1
#
_entry.id   AF-A0A7K5H787-F1
#
_cell.length_a   1.000
_cell.length_b   1.000
_cell.length_c   1.000
_cell.angle_alpha   90.00
_cell.angle_beta   90.00
_cell.angle_gamma   90.00
#
_symmetry.space_group_name_H-M   'P 1'
#
loop_
_entity.id
_entity.type
_entity.pdbx_description
1 polymer ?
#
loop_
_entity_poly.entity_id
_entity_poly.type
_entity_poly.pdbx_seq_one_letter_code
_entity_poly.pdbx_strand_id
1 'polypeptide(L)'
;WWFNVTSGSCQSFIFGGCHGNANNFLTEQECQKSCILGGEYCTVPQLTGPCRASFLRWYYSPANRTCQQFTYGGCRGNKNNYQNKEECLSRC
;
A
#
# COMPACT_ATOMS: atom_id res chain seq x y z
N TRP A 1 14.97 3.25 -11.88
CA TRP A 1 14.45 3.98 -10.71
C TRP A 1 14.36 3.05 -9.52
N TRP A 2 14.64 3.53 -8.33
CA TRP A 2 14.54 2.78 -7.08
C TRP A 2 13.91 3.68 -6.02
N PHE A 3 13.20 3.08 -5.07
CA PHE A 3 12.63 3.80 -3.94
C PHE A 3 13.65 3.91 -2.80
N ASN A 4 14.02 5.13 -2.49
CA ASN A 4 14.87 5.47 -1.38
C ASN A 4 14.02 5.67 -0.13
N VAL A 5 14.12 4.75 0.83
CA VAL A 5 13.34 4.78 2.07
C VAL A 5 13.74 5.91 3.01
N THR A 6 14.98 6.40 2.93
CA THR A 6 15.47 7.51 3.78
C THR A 6 14.88 8.84 3.34
N SER A 7 14.84 9.09 2.03
CA SER A 7 14.21 10.30 1.47
C SER A 7 12.71 10.14 1.20
N GLY A 8 12.19 8.92 1.26
CA GLY A 8 10.80 8.59 0.92
C GLY A 8 10.46 8.87 -0.54
N SER A 9 11.43 8.77 -1.45
CA SER A 9 11.26 9.21 -2.85
C SER A 9 11.91 8.26 -3.85
N CYS A 10 11.37 8.26 -5.07
CA CYS A 10 11.93 7.50 -6.19
C CYS A 10 13.09 8.27 -6.81
N GLN A 11 14.24 7.60 -6.94
CA GLN A 11 15.47 8.17 -7.47
C GLN A 11 15.95 7.35 -8.66
N SER A 12 16.63 8.00 -9.61
CA SER A 12 17.29 7.31 -10.71
C SER A 12 18.60 6.69 -10.24
N PHE A 13 19.01 5.61 -10.90
CA PHE A 13 20.31 4.97 -10.69
C PHE A 13 20.69 4.21 -11.97
N ILE A 14 21.97 3.90 -12.14
CA ILE A 14 22.46 3.11 -13.26
C ILE A 14 22.38 1.64 -12.88
N PHE A 15 21.54 0.88 -13.58
CA PHE A 15 21.43 -0.57 -13.44
C PHE A 15 22.28 -1.26 -14.53
N GLY A 16 23.20 -2.13 -14.12
CA GLY A 16 24.11 -2.84 -15.02
C GLY A 16 23.46 -3.91 -15.92
N GLY A 17 22.16 -4.16 -15.77
CA GLY A 17 21.40 -5.04 -16.67
C GLY A 17 21.13 -6.46 -16.15
N CYS A 18 21.75 -6.89 -15.05
CA CYS A 18 21.51 -8.22 -14.45
C CYS A 18 21.65 -8.21 -12.92
N HIS A 19 21.19 -9.29 -12.26
CA HIS A 19 21.27 -9.51 -10.80
C HIS A 19 20.68 -8.37 -9.95
N GLY A 20 19.61 -7.74 -10.42
CA GLY A 20 18.86 -6.74 -9.65
C GLY A 20 17.99 -7.35 -8.55
N ASN A 21 17.28 -6.48 -7.83
CA ASN A 21 16.22 -6.85 -6.89
C ASN A 21 14.90 -6.17 -7.28
N ALA A 22 13.83 -6.40 -6.51
CA ALA A 22 12.50 -5.86 -6.79
C ALA A 22 12.40 -4.32 -6.70
N ASN A 23 13.36 -3.65 -6.04
CA ASN A 23 13.43 -2.19 -5.95
C ASN A 23 14.14 -1.59 -7.18
N ASN A 24 13.69 -1.99 -8.37
CA ASN A 24 14.24 -1.56 -9.66
C ASN A 24 13.11 -1.43 -10.69
N PHE A 25 12.79 -0.19 -11.07
CA PHE A 25 11.66 0.18 -11.92
C PHE A 25 12.14 0.91 -13.16
N LEU A 26 11.46 0.70 -14.29
CA LEU A 26 11.86 1.31 -15.56
C LEU A 26 11.59 2.82 -15.57
N THR A 27 10.45 3.23 -15.00
CA THR A 27 10.05 4.64 -14.93
C THR A 27 9.89 5.13 -13.49
N GLU A 28 9.98 6.45 -13.30
CA GLU A 28 9.71 7.07 -12.00
C GLU A 28 8.26 6.79 -11.56
N GLN A 29 7.32 6.88 -12.50
CA GLN A 29 5.90 6.67 -12.25
C GLN A 29 5.60 5.26 -11.74
N GLU A 30 6.23 4.23 -12.31
CA GLU A 30 6.10 2.85 -11.82
C GLU A 30 6.63 2.72 -10.40
N CYS A 31 7.82 3.27 -10.11
CA CYS A 31 8.38 3.28 -8.76
C CYS A 31 7.44 3.95 -7.76
N GLN A 32 6.92 5.14 -8.09
CA GLN A 32 6.02 5.90 -7.22
C GLN A 32 4.71 5.13 -6.99
N LYS A 33 4.14 4.53 -8.05
CA LYS A 33 2.92 3.74 -7.94
C LYS A 33 3.12 2.51 -7.06
N SER A 34 4.23 1.80 -7.20
CA SER A 34 4.49 0.58 -6.44
C SER A 34 4.87 0.89 -4.98
N CYS A 35 5.78 1.83 -4.74
CA CYS A 35 6.36 2.02 -3.41
C CYS A 35 5.67 3.09 -2.57
N ILE A 36 5.08 4.13 -3.20
CA ILE A 36 4.38 5.20 -2.48
C ILE A 36 2.89 4.89 -2.41
N LEU A 37 2.23 4.73 -3.56
CA LEU A 37 0.79 4.44 -3.59
C LEU A 37 0.51 3.04 -3.03
N GLY A 38 1.22 1.99 -3.49
CA GLY A 38 1.10 0.66 -2.88
C GLY A 38 1.31 0.71 -1.36
N GLY A 39 2.24 1.55 -0.91
CA GLY A 39 2.48 1.87 0.49
C GLY A 39 1.20 2.30 1.22
N GLU A 40 0.60 3.42 0.80
CA GLU A 40 -0.57 4.04 1.42
C GLU A 40 -1.85 3.20 1.34
N TYR A 41 -2.01 2.39 0.29
CA TYR A 41 -3.24 1.64 0.04
C TYR A 41 -3.19 0.22 0.61
N CYS A 42 -2.00 -0.39 0.72
CA CYS A 42 -1.89 -1.83 0.94
C CYS A 42 -0.95 -2.23 2.08
N THR A 43 0.00 -1.37 2.45
CA THR A 43 0.99 -1.71 3.49
C THR A 43 0.74 -1.04 4.82
N VAL A 44 0.04 0.10 4.84
CA VAL A 44 -0.33 0.76 6.10
C VAL A 44 -1.33 -0.11 6.89
N PRO A 45 -1.21 -0.17 8.23
CA PRO A 45 -2.15 -0.92 9.06
C PRO A 45 -3.59 -0.42 8.92
N GLN A 46 -4.56 -1.26 9.22
CA GLN A 46 -5.95 -0.85 9.34
C GLN A 46 -6.14 0.23 10.41
N LEU A 47 -7.00 1.20 10.14
CA LEU A 47 -7.27 2.32 11.05
C LEU A 47 -8.77 2.46 11.32
N THR A 48 -9.19 2.16 12.55
CA THR A 48 -10.59 2.33 12.99
C THR A 48 -11.00 3.81 13.01
N GLY A 49 -10.08 4.72 13.34
CA GLY A 49 -10.37 6.15 13.47
C GLY A 49 -11.14 6.49 14.76
N PRO A 50 -11.39 7.78 15.04
CA PRO A 50 -11.92 8.24 16.33
C PRO A 50 -13.45 8.20 16.45
N CYS A 51 -14.17 8.06 15.33
CA CYS A 51 -15.63 7.95 15.35
C CYS A 51 -16.07 6.56 15.87
N ARG A 52 -17.32 6.47 16.35
CA ARG A 52 -17.85 5.29 17.07
C ARG A 52 -18.91 4.51 16.32
N ALA A 53 -19.09 4.75 15.02
CA ALA A 53 -19.92 3.86 14.20
C ALA A 53 -19.22 2.51 14.04
N SER A 54 -19.95 1.48 13.60
CA SER A 54 -19.40 0.14 13.40
C SER A 54 -19.61 -0.30 11.97
N PHE A 55 -18.67 0.03 11.10
CA PHE A 55 -18.66 -0.42 9.71
C PHE A 55 -17.69 -1.57 9.54
N LEU A 56 -18.18 -2.74 9.09
CA LEU A 56 -17.30 -3.83 8.67
C LEU A 56 -16.64 -3.45 7.35
N ARG A 57 -15.31 -3.45 7.33
CA ARG A 57 -14.48 -3.07 6.17
C ARG A 57 -13.37 -4.07 5.97
N TRP A 58 -12.73 -3.99 4.80
CA TRP A 58 -11.60 -4.84 4.43
C TRP A 58 -10.32 -4.02 4.36
N TYR A 59 -9.20 -4.61 4.75
CA TYR A 59 -7.87 -4.06 4.57
C TYR A 59 -6.93 -5.16 4.10
N TYR A 60 -5.91 -4.82 3.32
CA TYR A 60 -4.87 -5.76 2.93
C TYR A 60 -3.88 -5.93 4.08
N SER A 61 -3.59 -7.19 4.43
CA SER A 61 -2.60 -7.56 5.44
C SER A 61 -1.37 -8.15 4.73
N PRO A 62 -0.23 -7.42 4.65
CA PRO A 62 0.99 -7.93 4.04
C PRO A 62 1.53 -9.19 4.75
N ALA A 63 1.30 -9.31 6.06
CA ALA A 63 1.70 -10.47 6.86
C ALA A 63 0.96 -11.75 6.42
N ASN A 64 -0.34 -11.64 6.14
CA ASN A 64 -1.17 -12.76 5.72
C ASN A 64 -1.27 -12.88 4.19
N ARG A 65 -0.73 -11.90 3.45
CA ARG A 65 -0.84 -11.77 1.99
C ARG A 65 -2.28 -11.87 1.49
N THR A 66 -3.22 -11.31 2.25
CA THR A 66 -4.64 -11.37 1.93
C THR A 66 -5.41 -10.23 2.58
N CYS A 67 -6.63 -10.01 2.08
CA CYS A 67 -7.56 -9.03 2.63
C CYS A 67 -8.30 -9.62 3.84
N GLN A 68 -8.26 -8.89 4.95
CA GLN A 68 -8.90 -9.26 6.22
C GLN A 68 -9.93 -8.20 6.63
N GLN A 69 -10.89 -8.62 7.43
CA GLN A 69 -11.93 -7.72 7.92
C GLN A 69 -11.46 -6.95 9.17
N PHE A 70 -11.98 -5.74 9.33
CA PHE A 70 -11.82 -4.92 10.53
C PHE A 70 -13.03 -3.99 10.74
N THR A 71 -13.15 -3.44 11.94
CA THR A 71 -14.18 -2.42 12.24
C THR A 71 -13.63 -1.02 11.99
N TYR A 72 -14.30 -0.28 11.11
CA TYR A 72 -14.06 1.14 10.85
C TYR A 72 -15.09 2.00 11.58
N GLY A 73 -14.60 2.99 12.31
CA GLY A 73 -15.37 3.93 13.13
C GLY A 73 -16.20 4.94 12.33
N GLY A 74 -15.94 5.06 11.03
CA GLY A 74 -16.71 5.92 10.11
C GLY A 74 -16.04 7.24 9.74
N CYS A 75 -14.94 7.63 10.39
CA CYS A 75 -14.21 8.84 10.02
C CYS A 75 -12.69 8.71 10.26
N ARG A 76 -11.92 9.52 9.52
CA ARG A 76 -10.45 9.67 9.64
C ARG A 76 -9.68 8.34 9.62
N GLY A 77 -10.10 7.41 8.77
CA GLY A 77 -9.32 6.23 8.41
C GLY A 77 -8.16 6.57 7.46
N ASN A 78 -7.44 5.55 7.00
CA ASN A 78 -6.45 5.68 5.93
C ASN A 78 -6.96 5.01 4.64
N LYS A 79 -6.10 4.92 3.61
CA LYS A 79 -6.50 4.40 2.28
C LYS A 79 -6.56 2.86 2.22
N ASN A 80 -6.02 2.15 3.20
CA ASN A 80 -6.17 0.69 3.33
C ASN A 80 -7.50 0.35 4.02
N ASN A 81 -8.61 0.70 3.35
CA ASN A 81 -9.98 0.57 3.85
C ASN A 81 -10.94 0.44 2.66
N TYR A 82 -11.42 -0.77 2.43
CA TYR A 82 -12.22 -1.16 1.28
C TYR A 82 -13.59 -1.66 1.70
N GLN A 83 -14.58 -1.54 0.81
CA GLN A 83 -15.96 -1.92 1.13
C GLN A 83 -16.17 -3.42 1.07
N ASN A 84 -15.48 -4.11 0.15
CA ASN A 84 -15.56 -5.55 -0.04
C ASN A 84 -14.17 -6.17 -0.28
N LYS A 85 -14.12 -7.50 -0.25
CA LYS A 85 -12.86 -8.26 -0.35
C LYS A 85 -12.27 -8.16 -1.76
N GLU A 86 -13.11 -8.17 -2.78
CA GLU A 86 -12.74 -8.16 -4.19
C GLU A 86 -12.05 -6.84 -4.57
N GLU A 87 -12.58 -5.71 -4.11
CA GLU A 87 -11.98 -4.38 -4.26
C GLU A 87 -10.58 -4.34 -3.63
N CYS A 88 -10.45 -4.86 -2.40
CA CYS A 88 -9.18 -4.91 -1.70
C CYS A 88 -8.14 -5.77 -2.44
N LEU A 89 -8.52 -6.97 -2.91
CA LEU A 89 -7.62 -7.87 -3.63
C LEU A 89 -7.24 -7.35 -5.01
N SER A 90 -8.15 -6.64 -5.69
CA SER A 90 -7.89 -5.99 -6.98
C SER A 90 -6.89 -4.85 -6.85
N ARG A 91 -6.85 -4.18 -5.69
CA ARG A 91 -6.04 -2.99 -5.47
C ARG A 91 -4.59 -3.27 -5.02
N CYS A 92 -4.29 -4.43 -4.41
CA CYS A 92 -3.11 -4.60 -3.53
C CYS A 92 -2.05 -5.68 -3.86
#